data_AF-A0AA86TM55-F1
#
_entry.id   AF-A0AA86TM55-F1
#
_cell.length_a   1.000
_cell.length_b   1.000
_cell.length_c   1.000
_cell.angle_alpha   90.00
_cell.angle_beta   90.00
_cell.angle_gamma   90.00
#
_symmetry.space_group_name_H-M   'P 1'
#
loop_
_entity.id
_entity.type
_entity.pdbx_description
1 polymer ?
#
loop_
_entity_poly.entity_id
_entity_poly.type
_entity_poly.pdbx_seq_one_letter_code
_entity_poly.pdbx_strand_id
1 'polypeptide(L)'
;MEEQKHEESVKDLGGEEEEEAELVRALPADAVKELLSEGVCARCIFRLFGLQGRVYASPSSLSSLFATTQQLCTLCLGILQFTYYSDDTQTLLQNHNLPLLIADAVKRHAYHFHSFSLEVSIPPIILHNDTSLR
;
A
#
# COMPACT_ATOMS: atom_id res chain seq x y z
N MET A 1 -40.25 -18.85 -29.47
CA MET A 1 -39.81 -17.48 -29.17
C MET A 1 -39.69 -17.43 -27.65
N GLU A 2 -38.69 -18.06 -27.02
CA GLU A 2 -37.23 -17.95 -27.22
C GLU A 2 -36.76 -16.51 -27.32
N GLU A 3 -36.12 -16.02 -26.25
CA GLU A 3 -34.78 -15.37 -26.21
C GLU A 3 -34.43 -15.11 -24.73
N GLN A 4 -33.64 -16.00 -24.10
CA GLN A 4 -32.19 -15.88 -23.80
C GLN A 4 -31.88 -14.88 -22.66
N LYS A 5 -31.71 -15.31 -21.40
CA LYS A 5 -30.49 -15.84 -20.74
C LYS A 5 -29.17 -15.15 -21.17
N HIS A 6 -28.67 -14.27 -20.30
CA HIS A 6 -27.22 -14.10 -20.11
C HIS A 6 -26.93 -13.91 -18.61
N GLU A 7 -26.53 -15.02 -17.99
CA GLU A 7 -25.63 -15.02 -16.84
C GLU A 7 -24.22 -14.76 -17.38
N GLU A 8 -23.47 -13.84 -16.80
CA GLU A 8 -22.00 -13.84 -16.88
C GLU A 8 -21.47 -13.23 -15.57
N SER A 9 -21.22 -14.07 -14.57
CA SER A 9 -19.95 -14.71 -14.24
C SER A 9 -19.13 -13.86 -13.26
N VAL A 10 -19.41 -14.06 -11.97
CA VAL A 10 -18.50 -13.72 -10.86
C VAL A 10 -17.27 -14.62 -11.03
N LYS A 11 -16.22 -14.06 -11.64
CA LYS A 11 -14.94 -14.74 -11.83
C LYS A 11 -14.20 -14.82 -10.50
N ASP A 12 -14.04 -16.06 -10.04
CA ASP A 12 -12.80 -16.65 -9.52
C ASP A 12 -11.81 -15.68 -8.85
N LEU A 13 -12.04 -15.38 -7.57
CA LEU A 13 -11.13 -14.61 -6.72
C LEU A 13 -10.12 -15.51 -5.98
N GLY A 14 -10.21 -16.84 -6.16
CA GLY A 14 -9.41 -17.81 -5.39
C GLY A 14 -7.99 -17.99 -5.91
N GLY A 15 -7.79 -17.97 -7.24
CA GLY A 15 -6.47 -18.20 -7.84
C GLY A 15 -5.48 -17.03 -7.70
N GLU A 16 -5.98 -15.80 -7.75
CA GLU A 16 -5.13 -14.59 -7.73
C GLU A 16 -4.49 -14.35 -6.36
N GLU A 17 -5.21 -14.62 -5.27
CA GLU A 17 -4.69 -14.48 -3.90
C GLU A 17 -3.63 -15.54 -3.57
N GLU A 18 -3.76 -16.74 -4.15
CA GLU A 18 -2.80 -17.83 -3.97
C GLU A 18 -1.48 -17.56 -4.71
N GLU A 19 -1.55 -17.03 -5.94
CA GLU A 19 -0.37 -16.59 -6.72
C GLU A 19 0.39 -15.46 -6.01
N GLU A 20 -0.35 -14.48 -5.48
CA GLU A 20 0.19 -13.38 -4.69
C GLU A 20 0.92 -13.87 -3.42
N ALA A 21 0.33 -14.85 -2.72
CA ALA A 21 0.95 -15.46 -1.56
C ALA A 21 2.22 -16.26 -1.93
N GLU A 22 2.25 -16.89 -3.10
CA GLU A 22 3.43 -17.60 -3.60
C GLU A 22 4.59 -16.65 -3.87
N LEU A 23 4.33 -15.50 -4.52
CA LEU A 23 5.34 -14.46 -4.76
C LEU A 23 5.96 -13.93 -3.47
N VAL A 24 5.15 -13.77 -2.42
CA VAL A 24 5.63 -13.34 -1.09
C VAL A 24 6.46 -14.43 -0.42
N ARG A 25 6.08 -15.72 -0.58
CA ARG A 25 6.87 -16.86 -0.07
C ARG A 25 8.18 -17.05 -0.82
N ALA A 26 8.28 -16.58 -2.06
CA ALA A 26 9.50 -16.59 -2.85
C ALA A 26 10.54 -15.55 -2.39
N LEU A 27 10.16 -14.60 -1.53
CA LEU A 27 11.08 -13.60 -0.99
C LEU A 27 12.16 -14.26 -0.11
N PRO A 28 13.42 -13.79 -0.15
CA PRO A 28 14.47 -14.28 0.74
C PRO A 28 14.14 -13.95 2.20
N ALA A 29 13.78 -14.96 2.99
CA ALA A 29 13.30 -14.78 4.37
C ALA A 29 14.30 -14.04 5.27
N ASP A 30 15.60 -14.31 5.11
CA ASP A 30 16.67 -13.66 5.89
C ASP A 30 16.73 -12.15 5.61
N ALA A 31 16.68 -11.75 4.34
CA ALA A 31 16.68 -10.34 3.95
C ALA A 31 15.39 -9.62 4.39
N VAL A 32 14.23 -10.28 4.27
CA VAL A 32 12.96 -9.74 4.76
C VAL A 32 13.02 -9.49 6.28
N LYS A 33 13.56 -10.44 7.04
CA LYS A 33 13.70 -10.32 8.49
C LYS A 33 14.65 -9.19 8.89
N GLU A 34 15.77 -9.05 8.19
CA GLU A 34 16.73 -7.96 8.41
C GLU A 34 16.08 -6.59 8.15
N LEU A 35 15.41 -6.42 7.01
CA LEU A 35 14.70 -5.19 6.67
C LEU A 35 13.60 -4.86 7.68
N LEU A 36 12.88 -5.87 8.19
CA LEU A 36 11.89 -5.66 9.25
C LEU A 36 12.54 -5.21 10.57
N SER A 37 13.69 -5.77 10.93
CA SER A 37 14.43 -5.32 12.13
C SER A 37 14.98 -3.90 11.99
N GLU A 38 15.30 -3.46 10.77
CA GLU A 38 15.67 -2.07 10.45
C GLU A 38 14.46 -1.13 10.35
N GLY A 39 13.25 -1.61 10.65
CA GLY A 39 12.03 -0.80 10.67
C GLY A 39 11.47 -0.49 9.28
N VAL A 40 11.81 -1.26 8.25
CA VAL A 40 11.22 -1.13 6.91
C VAL A 40 9.84 -1.80 6.89
N CYS A 41 8.81 -1.10 6.38
CA CYS A 41 7.46 -1.66 6.33
C CYS A 41 7.28 -2.64 5.17
N ALA A 42 6.29 -3.54 5.29
CA ALA A 42 5.97 -4.56 4.29
C ALA A 42 5.85 -4.01 2.87
N ARG A 43 5.15 -2.87 2.68
CA ARG A 43 5.00 -2.24 1.37
C ARG A 43 6.31 -1.73 0.78
N CYS A 44 7.23 -1.24 1.61
CA CYS A 44 8.57 -0.88 1.15
C CYS A 44 9.39 -2.12 0.78
N ILE A 45 9.30 -3.20 1.56
CA ILE A 45 9.97 -4.48 1.25
C ILE A 45 9.48 -5.01 -0.09
N PHE A 46 8.16 -5.09 -0.30
CA PHE A 46 7.58 -5.50 -1.58
C PHE A 46 8.08 -4.64 -2.74
N ARG A 47 8.13 -3.31 -2.55
CA ARG A 47 8.66 -2.39 -3.56
C ARG A 47 10.15 -2.64 -3.87
N LEU A 48 10.97 -2.90 -2.87
CA LEU A 48 12.40 -3.18 -3.03
C LEU A 48 12.65 -4.48 -3.81
N PHE A 49 11.85 -5.51 -3.55
CA PHE A 49 11.90 -6.79 -4.27
C PHE A 49 11.14 -6.78 -5.61
N GLY A 50 10.54 -5.65 -6.00
CA GLY A 50 9.84 -5.52 -7.28
C GLY A 50 8.48 -6.22 -7.34
N LEU A 51 7.88 -6.57 -6.20
CA LEU A 51 6.52 -7.08 -6.14
C LEU A 51 5.53 -5.97 -6.51
N GLN A 52 4.68 -6.25 -7.50
CA GLN A 52 3.66 -5.33 -8.01
C GLN A 52 2.28 -5.99 -7.92
N GLY A 53 1.21 -5.19 -8.07
CA GLY A 53 -0.17 -5.69 -8.05
C GLY A 53 -0.91 -5.45 -6.74
N ARG A 54 -1.94 -6.25 -6.46
CA ARG A 54 -2.83 -6.08 -5.29
C ARG A 54 -2.10 -6.28 -3.96
N VAL A 55 -1.08 -7.14 -3.92
CA VAL A 55 -0.12 -7.31 -2.82
C VAL A 55 0.41 -6.02 -2.25
N TYR A 56 0.70 -5.09 -3.15
CA TYR A 56 1.24 -3.80 -2.79
C TYR A 56 0.15 -2.87 -2.19
N ALA A 57 -1.06 -2.92 -2.74
CA ALA A 57 -2.16 -2.05 -2.36
C ALA A 57 -2.87 -2.49 -1.07
N SER A 58 -3.01 -3.79 -0.81
CA SER A 58 -3.74 -4.33 0.33
C SER A 58 -2.96 -5.43 1.06
N PRO A 59 -1.90 -5.08 1.81
CA PRO A 59 -1.09 -6.04 2.57
C PRO A 59 -1.86 -6.71 3.72
N SER A 60 -3.14 -6.38 3.93
CA SER A 60 -4.02 -6.94 4.96
C SER A 60 -4.06 -8.47 4.93
N SER A 61 -3.94 -9.08 3.75
CA SER A 61 -3.89 -10.56 3.57
C SER A 61 -2.62 -11.20 4.15
N LEU A 62 -1.59 -10.39 4.44
CA LEU A 62 -0.27 -10.82 4.91
C LEU A 62 0.06 -10.27 6.30
N SER A 63 -0.95 -9.75 7.01
CA SER A 63 -0.82 -9.18 8.37
C SER A 63 -0.17 -10.16 9.36
N SER A 64 -0.30 -11.46 9.13
CA SER A 64 0.38 -12.49 9.95
C SER A 64 1.88 -12.63 9.68
N LEU A 65 2.35 -12.23 8.50
CA LEU A 65 3.77 -12.28 8.12
C LEU A 65 4.50 -10.99 8.53
N PHE A 66 3.76 -9.87 8.56
CA PHE A 66 4.28 -8.55 8.88
C PHE A 66 3.52 -8.00 10.08
N ALA A 67 3.99 -8.32 11.29
CA ALA A 67 3.45 -7.72 12.50
C ALA A 67 3.49 -6.20 12.36
N THR A 68 2.33 -5.54 12.51
CA THR A 68 2.23 -4.09 12.42
C THR A 68 3.04 -3.48 13.57
N THR A 69 4.24 -3.02 13.29
CA THR A 69 5.00 -2.22 14.25
C THR A 69 4.30 -0.88 14.39
N GLN A 70 4.13 -0.44 15.63
CA GLN A 70 3.53 0.85 15.96
C GLN A 70 4.54 2.00 15.76
N GLN A 71 5.32 1.92 14.68
CA GLN A 71 6.43 2.79 14.35
C GLN A 71 6.38 3.20 12.88
N LEU A 72 6.88 4.39 12.60
CA LEU A 72 7.03 4.86 11.22
C LEU A 72 8.15 4.09 10.54
N CYS A 73 7.90 3.74 9.28
CA CYS A 73 8.89 3.10 8.43
C CYS A 73 10.11 4.01 8.29
N THR A 74 11.30 3.48 8.51
CA THR A 74 12.57 4.20 8.32
C THR A 74 12.78 4.64 6.88
N LEU A 75 12.26 3.88 5.90
CA LEU A 75 12.37 4.20 4.48
C LEU A 75 11.30 5.21 4.00
N CYS A 76 10.01 4.94 4.20
CA CYS A 76 8.94 5.79 3.64
C CYS A 76 8.34 6.80 4.62
N LEU A 77 8.81 6.81 5.87
CA LEU A 77 8.36 7.72 6.92
C LEU A 77 6.83 7.76 7.08
N GLY A 78 6.17 6.63 6.87
CA GLY A 78 4.71 6.49 7.03
C GLY A 78 3.87 6.65 5.77
N ILE A 79 4.42 7.16 4.65
CA ILE A 79 3.65 7.40 3.41
C ILE A 79 2.97 6.11 2.94
N LEU A 80 3.74 5.02 2.81
CA LEU A 80 3.18 3.74 2.39
C LEU A 80 2.49 3.00 3.54
N GLN A 81 2.52 3.47 4.78
CA GLN A 81 1.75 2.88 5.89
C GLN A 81 0.38 3.57 6.07
N PHE A 82 0.19 4.74 5.45
CA PHE A 82 -0.86 5.70 5.78
C PHE A 82 -0.84 6.10 7.27
N THR A 83 0.36 6.18 7.83
CA THR A 83 0.59 6.49 9.26
C THR A 83 1.30 7.83 9.38
N TYR A 84 0.86 8.68 10.30
CA TYR A 84 1.47 9.99 10.56
C TYR A 84 1.45 10.30 12.05
N TYR A 85 2.31 11.23 12.47
CA TYR A 85 2.29 11.76 13.84
C TYR A 85 1.26 12.89 13.93
N SER A 86 0.34 12.78 14.88
CA SER A 86 -0.68 13.78 15.15
C SER A 86 -0.24 14.66 16.31
N ASP A 87 -0.06 15.95 16.05
CA ASP A 87 0.32 16.92 17.08
C ASP A 87 -0.79 17.09 18.14
N ASP A 88 -2.06 16.92 17.74
CA ASP A 88 -3.22 17.06 18.62
C ASP A 88 -3.29 15.95 19.67
N THR A 89 -3.03 14.71 19.25
CA THR A 89 -3.13 13.54 20.12
C THR A 89 -1.76 13.09 20.66
N GLN A 90 -0.66 13.69 20.17
CA GLN A 90 0.72 13.31 20.47
C GLN A 90 1.00 11.82 20.19
N THR A 91 0.33 11.23 19.21
CA THR A 91 0.38 9.80 18.89
C THR A 91 0.45 9.53 17.39
N LEU A 92 0.90 8.34 17.02
CA LEU A 92 0.82 7.85 15.66
C LEU A 92 -0.61 7.43 15.33
N LEU A 93 -1.14 7.99 14.25
CA LEU A 93 -2.46 7.68 13.72
C LEU A 93 -2.31 7.04 12.35
N GLN A 94 -3.14 6.02 12.08
CA GLN A 94 -3.24 5.39 10.78
C GLN A 94 -4.58 5.77 10.14
N ASN A 95 -4.56 6.23 8.90
CA ASN A 95 -5.76 6.70 8.20
C ASN A 95 -5.86 6.11 6.79
N HIS A 96 -6.49 4.94 6.71
CA HIS A 96 -6.80 4.28 5.44
C HIS A 96 -7.82 5.04 4.58
N ASN A 97 -8.54 6.01 5.16
CA ASN A 97 -9.53 6.82 4.47
C ASN A 97 -8.93 8.09 3.85
N LEU A 98 -7.61 8.28 3.92
CA LEU A 98 -6.93 9.45 3.34
C LEU A 98 -7.30 9.69 1.86
N PRO A 99 -7.40 8.67 0.97
CA PRO A 99 -7.84 8.89 -0.41
C PRO A 99 -9.26 9.47 -0.51
N LEU A 100 -10.17 9.06 0.37
CA LEU A 100 -11.54 9.59 0.42
C LEU A 100 -11.55 11.04 0.89
N LEU A 101 -10.73 11.36 1.91
CA LEU A 101 -10.59 12.74 2.40
C LEU A 101 -10.03 13.68 1.33
N ILE A 102 -9.05 13.21 0.54
CA ILE A 102 -8.52 13.95 -0.61
C ILE A 102 -9.61 14.14 -1.66
N ALA A 103 -10.33 13.08 -2.02
CA ALA A 103 -11.42 13.16 -3.00
C ALA A 103 -12.51 14.16 -2.57
N ASP A 104 -12.91 14.13 -1.30
CA ASP A 104 -13.92 15.03 -0.77
C ASP A 104 -13.42 16.47 -0.66
N ALA A 105 -12.12 16.68 -0.38
CA ALA A 105 -11.50 17.99 -0.47
C ALA A 105 -11.55 18.55 -1.90
N VAL A 106 -11.26 17.73 -2.92
CA VAL A 106 -11.34 18.15 -4.34
C VAL A 106 -12.78 18.46 -4.73
N LYS A 107 -13.75 17.61 -4.37
CA LYS A 107 -15.18 17.80 -4.70
C LYS A 107 -15.75 19.11 -4.13
N ARG A 108 -15.31 19.54 -2.94
CA ARG A 108 -15.75 20.79 -2.31
C ARG A 108 -15.47 22.03 -3.16
N HIS A 109 -14.52 21.95 -4.08
CA HIS A 109 -14.17 23.07 -4.97
C HIS A 109 -15.03 23.12 -6.25
N ALA A 110 -16.02 22.21 -6.40
CA ALA A 110 -17.00 22.19 -7.49
C ALA A 110 -16.39 22.22 -8.90
N TYR A 111 -15.20 21.64 -9.08
CA TYR A 111 -14.58 21.53 -10.40
C TYR A 111 -15.34 20.54 -11.28
N HIS A 112 -15.63 20.94 -12.52
CA HIS A 112 -16.06 20.04 -13.58
C HIS A 112 -14.83 19.59 -14.36
N PHE A 113 -14.48 18.31 -14.27
CA PHE A 113 -13.36 17.74 -15.02
C PHE A 113 -13.77 16.38 -15.61
N HIS A 114 -13.38 16.13 -16.86
CA HIS A 114 -13.54 14.83 -17.51
C HIS A 114 -12.35 13.90 -17.18
N SER A 115 -11.22 14.47 -16.80
CA SER A 115 -9.98 13.78 -16.43
C SER A 115 -9.23 14.62 -15.40
N PHE A 116 -8.41 13.96 -14.58
CA PHE A 116 -7.54 14.63 -13.63
C PHE A 116 -6.15 13.99 -13.65
N SER A 117 -5.15 14.74 -13.19
CA SER A 117 -3.82 14.25 -12.85
C SER A 117 -3.60 14.43 -11.35
N LEU A 118 -2.96 13.47 -10.71
CA LEU A 118 -2.53 13.58 -9.32
C LEU A 118 -1.02 13.77 -9.29
N GLU A 119 -0.58 14.93 -8.82
CA GLU A 119 0.83 15.20 -8.55
C GLU A 119 1.10 15.04 -7.05
N VAL A 120 2.16 14.30 -6.72
CA VAL A 120 2.57 14.06 -5.34
C VAL A 120 4.04 14.39 -5.21
N SER A 121 4.36 15.32 -4.31
CA SER A 121 5.74 15.67 -3.97
C SER A 121 6.28 14.74 -2.90
N ILE A 122 7.42 14.10 -3.18
CA ILE A 122 8.08 13.20 -2.22
C ILE A 122 9.22 13.96 -1.53
N PRO A 123 9.26 14.00 -0.19
CA PRO A 123 10.37 14.60 0.55
C PRO A 123 11.73 14.00 0.12
N PRO A 124 12.77 14.83 -0.13
CA PRO A 124 14.08 14.35 -0.61
C PRO A 124 14.74 13.31 0.30
N ILE A 125 14.46 13.35 1.61
CA ILE A 125 14.95 12.36 2.57
C ILE A 125 14.50 10.93 2.23
N ILE A 126 13.29 10.75 1.70
CA ILE A 126 12.78 9.44 1.29
C ILE A 126 13.54 8.93 0.05
N LEU A 127 13.86 9.83 -0.88
CA LEU A 127 14.69 9.48 -2.04
C LEU A 127 16.09 9.05 -1.61
N HIS A 128 16.69 9.76 -0.65
CA HIS A 128 17.99 9.39 -0.10
C HIS A 128 17.95 8.02 0.59
N ASN A 129 16.94 7.76 1.42
CA ASN A 129 16.78 6.48 2.11
C ASN A 129 16.62 5.31 1.12
N ASP A 130 15.91 5.52 0.01
CA ASP A 130 15.75 4.52 -1.04
C ASP A 130 17.07 4.17 -1.73
N THR A 131 17.94 5.17 -1.94
CA THR A 131 19.27 4.95 -2.54
C THR A 131 20.26 4.27 -1.61
N SER A 132 20.11 4.39 -0.29
CA SER A 132 21.02 3.78 0.68
C SER A 132 20.77 2.28 0.89
N LEU A 133 19.62 1.77 0.45
CA LEU A 133 19.21 0.37 0.57
C LEU A 133 19.31 -0.40 -0.76
N ARG A 134 19.77 0.24 -1.83
CA ARG A 134 20.02 -0.35 -3.16
C ARG A 134 21.51 -0.53 -3.39
#